data_AF-A0A6C9EFJ5-F1
#
_entry.id   AF-A0A6C9EFJ5-F1
#
_cell.length_a   1.000
_cell.length_b   1.000
_cell.length_c   1.000
_cell.angle_alpha   90.00
_cell.angle_beta   90.00
_cell.angle_gamma   90.00
#
_symmetry.space_group_name_H-M   'P 1'
#
loop_
_entity.id
_entity.type
_entity.pdbx_description
1 polymer ?
#
loop_
_entity_poly.entity_id
_entity_poly.type
_entity_poly.pdbx_seq_one_letter_code
_entity_poly.pdbx_strand_id
1 'polypeptide(L)'
;MRFVLKRLALFVVALFGLSVVVFAALRILPGDVASVMAGVNSPPERVTQLREQLGLNRPLIAQYFDWMSALARGDFGTSILTGRSVTSLVGARASITFPLIILGLLIALAIGLPLGCAA
;
A
#
# COMPACT_ATOMS: atom_id res chain seq x y z
N MET A 1 13.28 -18.50 21.28
CA MET A 1 13.02 -17.04 21.13
C MET A 1 13.98 -16.34 20.17
N ARG A 2 15.31 -16.56 20.22
CA ARG A 2 16.30 -15.87 19.35
C ARG A 2 16.04 -16.01 17.84
N PHE A 3 15.53 -17.16 17.39
CA PHE A 3 15.13 -17.38 16.00
C PHE A 3 13.92 -16.53 15.57
N VAL A 4 12.89 -16.43 16.42
CA VAL A 4 11.68 -15.64 16.15
C VAL A 4 12.04 -14.15 16.10
N LEU A 5 12.85 -13.65 17.05
CA LEU A 5 13.34 -12.27 17.02
C LEU A 5 14.15 -11.96 15.77
N LYS A 6 15.07 -12.85 15.36
CA LYS A 6 15.87 -12.66 14.14
C LYS A 6 14.99 -12.60 12.90
N ARG A 7 13.98 -13.48 12.80
CA ARG A 7 13.07 -13.54 11.65
C ARG A 7 12.14 -12.33 11.62
N LEU A 8 11.65 -11.88 12.78
CA LEU A 8 10.83 -10.67 12.89
C LEU A 8 11.64 -9.43 12.53
N ALA A 9 12.89 -9.31 12.97
CA ALA A 9 13.78 -8.22 12.60
C ALA A 9 14.05 -8.20 11.09
N LEU A 10 14.36 -9.34 10.47
CA LEU A 10 14.52 -9.46 9.02
C LEU A 10 13.25 -9.05 8.27
N PHE A 11 12.08 -9.45 8.78
CA PHE A 11 10.80 -9.08 8.19
C PHE A 11 10.55 -7.57 8.25
N VAL A 12 10.80 -6.93 9.39
CA VAL A 12 10.67 -5.47 9.55
C VAL A 12 11.65 -4.74 8.63
N VAL A 13 12.91 -5.19 8.53
CA VAL A 13 13.90 -4.59 7.62
C VAL A 13 13.47 -4.75 6.16
N ALA A 14 12.95 -5.91 5.77
CA ALA A 14 12.46 -6.16 4.42
C ALA A 14 11.25 -5.26 4.09
N LEU A 15 10.29 -5.12 5.02
CA LEU A 15 9.15 -4.23 4.86
C LEU A 15 9.59 -2.76 4.75
N PHE A 16 10.53 -2.34 5.59
CA PHE A 16 11.09 -0.99 5.53
C PHE A 16 11.75 -0.75 4.17
N GLY A 17 12.62 -1.65 3.71
CA GLY A 17 13.25 -1.57 2.38
C GLY A 17 12.22 -1.47 1.25
N LEU A 18 11.20 -2.34 1.26
CA LEU A 18 10.10 -2.31 0.29
C LEU A 18 9.36 -0.97 0.33
N SER A 19 9.08 -0.43 1.52
CA SER A 19 8.37 0.84 1.66
C SER A 19 9.14 2.01 1.06
N VAL A 20 10.47 2.05 1.23
CA VAL A 20 11.34 3.07 0.63
C VAL A 20 11.32 2.94 -0.89
N VAL A 21 11.40 1.71 -1.41
CA VAL A 21 11.32 1.45 -2.86
C VAL A 21 9.99 1.90 -3.44
N VAL A 22 8.86 1.57 -2.79
CA VAL A 22 7.52 2.02 -3.23
C VAL A 22 7.41 3.54 -3.20
N PHE A 23 7.86 4.19 -2.12
CA PHE A 23 7.83 5.64 -2.00
C PHE A 23 8.69 6.32 -3.07
N ALA A 24 9.88 5.80 -3.33
CA ALA A 24 10.75 6.30 -4.39
C ALA A 24 10.12 6.10 -5.77
N ALA A 25 9.56 4.92 -6.05
CA ALA A 25 8.90 4.61 -7.32
C ALA A 25 7.73 5.57 -7.61
N LEU A 26 6.91 5.88 -6.60
CA LEU A 26 5.81 6.83 -6.74
C LEU A 26 6.27 8.27 -7.00
N ARG A 27 7.47 8.65 -6.56
CA ARG A 27 8.04 9.99 -6.82
C ARG A 27 8.82 10.10 -8.12
N ILE A 28 9.37 8.98 -8.60
CA ILE A 28 10.06 8.91 -9.89
C ILE A 28 9.04 8.89 -11.04
N LEU A 29 7.82 8.42 -10.79
CA LEU A 29 6.75 8.42 -11.77
C LEU A 29 6.51 9.84 -12.31
N PRO A 30 6.56 10.03 -13.65
CA PRO A 30 6.31 11.35 -14.24
C PRO A 30 4.85 11.74 -14.03
N GLY A 31 4.63 12.79 -13.23
CA GLY A 31 3.32 13.30 -12.87
C GLY A 31 3.33 13.82 -11.43
N ASP A 32 3.11 15.12 -11.26
CA ASP A 32 2.93 15.68 -9.93
C ASP A 32 1.62 15.16 -9.34
N VAL A 33 1.66 14.53 -8.17
CA VAL A 33 0.46 14.01 -7.49
C VAL A 33 -0.59 15.12 -7.37
N ALA A 34 -0.16 16.36 -7.11
CA ALA A 34 -1.06 17.51 -7.04
C ALA A 34 -1.70 17.82 -8.41
N SER A 35 -0.99 17.69 -9.52
CA SER A 35 -1.54 17.93 -10.86
C SER A 35 -2.48 16.79 -11.30
N VAL A 36 -2.15 15.55 -10.95
CA VAL A 36 -3.00 14.38 -11.22
C VAL A 36 -4.30 14.47 -10.40
N MET A 37 -4.22 14.84 -9.11
CA MET A 37 -5.40 15.02 -8.26
C MET A 37 -6.24 16.24 -8.66
N ALA A 38 -5.60 17.34 -9.10
CA ALA A 38 -6.33 18.50 -9.58
C ALA A 38 -7.02 18.22 -10.94
N GLY A 39 -6.47 17.32 -11.75
CA GLY A 39 -6.98 16.98 -13.07
C GLY A 39 -6.40 17.86 -14.18
N VAL A 40 -6.39 17.34 -15.41
CA VAL A 40 -5.67 17.89 -16.58
C VAL A 40 -6.04 19.34 -16.91
N ASN A 41 -7.24 19.80 -16.51
CA ASN A 41 -7.75 21.15 -16.80
C ASN A 41 -7.93 22.03 -15.57
N SER A 42 -7.35 21.67 -14.41
CA SER A 42 -7.51 22.50 -13.21
C SER A 42 -6.67 23.78 -13.26
N PRO A 43 -7.16 24.89 -12.68
CA PRO A 43 -6.39 26.12 -12.56
C PRO A 43 -5.05 25.89 -11.83
N PRO A 44 -3.95 26.55 -12.24
CA PRO A 44 -2.63 26.38 -11.62
C PRO A 44 -2.61 26.73 -10.12
N GLU A 45 -3.50 27.63 -9.70
CA GLU A 45 -3.72 27.97 -8.29
C GLU A 45 -4.21 26.77 -7.46
N ARG A 46 -5.12 25.96 -8.02
CA ARG A 46 -5.64 24.76 -7.36
C ARG A 46 -4.56 23.70 -7.22
N VAL A 47 -3.69 23.54 -8.23
CA VAL A 47 -2.54 22.61 -8.15
C VAL A 47 -1.59 23.03 -7.03
N THR A 48 -1.27 24.32 -6.93
CA THR A 48 -0.38 24.85 -5.89
C THR A 48 -0.98 24.66 -4.49
N GLN A 49 -2.27 24.94 -4.33
CA GLN A 49 -2.98 24.69 -3.06
C GLN A 49 -2.98 23.21 -2.66
N LEU A 50 -3.24 22.29 -3.60
CA LEU A 50 -3.15 20.85 -3.33
C LEU A 50 -1.71 20.44 -2.96
N ARG A 51 -0.70 21.03 -3.61
CA ARG A 51 0.71 20.75 -3.32
C ARG A 51 1.08 21.12 -1.88
N GLU A 52 0.58 22.24 -1.39
CA GLU A 52 0.74 22.65 0.00
C GLU A 52 -0.02 21.75 0.97
N GLN A 53 -1.29 21.46 0.68
CA GLN A 53 -2.14 20.60 1.53
C GLN A 53 -1.59 19.19 1.67
N LEU A 54 -1.02 18.63 0.59
CA LEU A 54 -0.38 17.31 0.58
C LEU A 54 1.03 17.32 1.15
N GLY A 55 1.56 18.48 1.57
CA GLY A 55 2.91 18.60 2.10
C GLY A 55 4.01 18.31 1.08
N LEU A 56 3.69 18.35 -0.22
CA LEU A 56 4.60 18.02 -1.31
C LEU A 56 5.78 19.02 -1.43
N ASN A 57 5.66 20.19 -0.78
CA ASN A 57 6.71 21.22 -0.67
C ASN A 57 7.78 20.92 0.41
N ARG A 58 7.56 19.92 1.28
CA ARG A 58 8.52 19.58 2.36
C ARG A 58 9.71 18.78 1.83
N PRO A 59 10.84 18.68 2.58
CA PRO A 59 11.93 17.77 2.22
C PRO A 59 11.44 16.33 2.07
N LEU A 60 12.00 15.57 1.11
CA LEU A 60 11.59 14.19 0.80
C LEU A 60 11.59 13.27 2.02
N ILE A 61 12.56 13.46 2.92
CA ILE A 61 12.72 12.70 4.16
C ILE A 61 11.52 12.96 5.09
N ALA A 62 11.13 14.22 5.27
CA ALA A 62 9.97 14.57 6.09
C ALA A 62 8.69 13.98 5.51
N GLN A 63 8.50 14.05 4.20
CA GLN A 63 7.34 13.47 3.53
C GLN A 63 7.28 11.93 3.70
N TYR A 64 8.42 11.24 3.69
CA TYR A 64 8.49 9.81 3.93
C TYR A 64 8.11 9.44 5.37
N PHE A 65 8.64 10.17 6.36
CA PHE A 65 8.30 9.93 7.77
C PHE A 65 6.83 10.26 8.08
N ASP A 66 6.29 11.35 7.54
CA ASP A 66 4.88 11.71 7.67
C ASP A 66 4.00 10.58 7.10
N TRP A 67 4.30 10.12 5.88
CA TRP A 67 3.58 9.01 5.22
C TRP A 67 3.70 7.69 5.99
N MET A 68 4.91 7.31 6.41
CA MET A 68 5.17 6.10 7.18
C MET A 68 4.43 6.12 8.52
N SER A 69 4.40 7.27 9.19
CA SER A 69 3.73 7.43 10.48
C SER A 69 2.21 7.34 10.35
N ALA A 70 1.63 7.84 9.26
CA ALA A 70 0.22 7.66 8.95
C ALA A 70 -0.10 6.18 8.69
N LEU A 71 0.73 5.52 7.87
CA LEU A 71 0.61 4.10 7.56
C LEU A 71 0.67 3.22 8.83
N ALA A 72 1.61 3.51 9.73
CA ALA A 72 1.76 2.80 11.01
C ALA A 72 0.57 3.01 11.96
N ARG A 73 -0.17 4.11 11.81
CA ARG A 73 -1.42 4.40 12.53
C ARG A 73 -2.66 3.79 11.85
N GLY A 74 -2.48 3.10 10.73
CA GLY A 74 -3.56 2.53 9.94
C GLY A 74 -4.26 3.54 9.03
N ASP A 75 -3.69 4.73 8.85
CA ASP A 75 -4.15 5.70 7.87
C ASP A 75 -3.41 5.48 6.54
N PHE A 76 -4.12 4.84 5.60
CA PHE A 76 -3.62 4.55 4.25
C PHE A 76 -3.94 5.68 3.26
N GLY A 77 -4.62 6.73 3.71
CA GLY A 77 -5.05 7.86 2.89
C GLY A 77 -6.14 7.53 1.88
N THR A 78 -6.27 8.40 0.89
CA THR A 78 -7.27 8.32 -0.18
C THR A 78 -6.63 7.99 -1.52
N SER A 79 -7.32 7.19 -2.32
CA SER A 79 -6.92 6.87 -3.69
C SER A 79 -6.97 8.11 -4.57
N ILE A 80 -5.84 8.44 -5.20
CA ILE A 80 -5.71 9.56 -6.15
C ILE A 80 -6.65 9.40 -7.36
N LEU A 81 -6.90 8.15 -7.79
CA LEU A 81 -7.72 7.84 -8.97
C LEU A 81 -9.23 7.89 -8.70
N THR A 82 -9.65 7.46 -7.51
CA THR A 82 -11.08 7.25 -7.20
C THR A 82 -11.62 8.17 -6.11
N GLY A 83 -10.75 8.89 -5.40
CA GLY A 83 -11.11 9.74 -4.26
C GLY A 83 -11.57 8.99 -3.01
N ARG A 84 -11.66 7.66 -3.05
CA ARG A 84 -12.12 6.83 -1.91
C ARG A 84 -10.97 6.49 -0.97
N SER A 85 -11.27 6.26 0.30
CA SER A 85 -10.26 5.78 1.27
C SER A 85 -9.69 4.43 0.84
N VAL A 86 -8.36 4.31 0.90
CA VAL A 86 -7.66 3.08 0.48
C VAL A 86 -8.10 1.89 1.34
N THR A 87 -8.36 2.10 2.63
CA THR A 87 -8.90 1.10 3.54
C THR A 87 -10.22 0.51 3.07
N SER A 88 -11.16 1.34 2.61
CA SER A 88 -12.44 0.86 2.09
C SER A 88 -12.28 0.05 0.81
N LEU A 89 -11.37 0.47 -0.07
CA LEU A 89 -11.06 -0.22 -1.32
C LEU A 89 -10.44 -1.60 -1.06
N VAL A 90 -9.46 -1.66 -0.15
CA VAL A 90 -8.80 -2.89 0.25
C VAL A 90 -9.79 -3.81 0.95
N GLY A 91 -10.61 -3.29 1.86
CA GLY A 91 -11.64 -4.06 2.57
C GLY A 91 -12.69 -4.67 1.63
N ALA A 92 -13.16 -3.90 0.65
CA ALA A 92 -14.11 -4.37 -0.35
C ALA A 92 -13.53 -5.51 -1.20
N ARG A 93 -12.26 -5.38 -1.64
CA ARG A 93 -11.57 -6.44 -2.41
C ARG A 93 -11.28 -7.66 -1.55
N ALA A 94 -10.81 -7.45 -0.32
CA ALA A 94 -10.55 -8.49 0.66
C ALA A 94 -11.78 -9.36 0.92
N SER A 95 -12.97 -8.76 1.01
CA SER A 95 -14.23 -9.48 1.23
C SER A 95 -14.58 -10.48 0.12
N ILE A 96 -14.04 -10.31 -1.08
CA ILE A 96 -14.22 -11.23 -2.23
C ILE A 96 -13.05 -12.20 -2.32
N THR A 97 -11.83 -11.70 -2.19
CA THR A 97 -10.60 -12.50 -2.33
C THR A 97 -10.42 -13.51 -1.20
N PHE A 98 -10.73 -13.15 0.05
CA PHE A 98 -10.58 -14.06 1.19
C PHE A 98 -11.45 -15.33 1.05
N PRO A 99 -12.76 -15.25 0.76
CA PRO A 99 -13.56 -16.45 0.50
C PRO A 99 -13.03 -17.31 -0.63
N LEU A 100 -12.59 -16.70 -1.75
CA LEU A 100 -12.03 -17.43 -2.89
C LEU A 100 -10.73 -18.16 -2.53
N ILE A 101 -9.82 -17.51 -1.79
CA ILE A 101 -8.59 -18.13 -1.29
C ILE A 101 -8.92 -19.31 -0.38
N ILE A 102 -9.84 -19.12 0.56
CA ILE A 102 -10.23 -20.17 1.51
C ILE A 102 -10.82 -21.36 0.76
N LEU A 103 -11.74 -21.12 -0.17
CA LEU A 103 -12.37 -22.18 -0.95
C LEU A 103 -11.33 -22.92 -1.82
N GLY A 104 -10.45 -22.18 -2.50
CA GLY A 104 -9.37 -22.77 -3.30
C GLY A 104 -8.41 -23.61 -2.45
N LEU A 105 -8.06 -23.13 -1.26
CA LEU A 105 -7.21 -23.85 -0.32
C LEU A 105 -7.89 -25.13 0.19
N LEU A 106 -9.18 -25.07 0.50
CA LEU A 106 -9.96 -26.24 0.92
C LEU A 106 -10.01 -27.30 -0.18
N ILE A 107 -10.27 -26.89 -1.43
CA ILE A 107 -10.27 -27.81 -2.58
C ILE A 107 -8.87 -28.41 -2.77
N ALA A 108 -7.82 -27.58 -2.72
CA ALA A 108 -6.44 -28.04 -2.85
C ALA A 108 -6.04 -29.03 -1.76
N LEU A 109 -6.44 -28.80 -0.51
CA LEU A 109 -6.21 -29.72 0.60
C LEU A 109 -7.02 -31.01 0.44
N ALA A 110 -8.30 -30.90 0.08
CA ALA A 110 -9.21 -32.04 -0.07
C ALA A 110 -8.76 -33.01 -1.17
N ILE A 111 -8.12 -32.51 -2.23
CA ILE A 111 -7.64 -33.34 -3.35
C ILE A 111 -6.16 -33.70 -3.14
N GLY A 112 -5.34 -32.74 -2.75
CA GLY A 112 -3.89 -32.89 -2.63
C GLY A 112 -3.47 -33.81 -1.49
N LEU A 113 -4.15 -33.78 -0.33
CA LEU A 113 -3.81 -34.65 0.78
C LEU A 113 -4.10 -36.13 0.47
N PRO A 114 -5.29 -36.53 -0.02
CA PRO A 114 -5.53 -37.93 -0.35
C PRO A 114 -4.61 -38.47 -1.45
N LEU A 115 -4.40 -37.69 -2.53
CA LEU A 115 -3.50 -38.09 -3.60
C LEU A 115 -2.05 -38.21 -3.13
N GLY A 116 -1.59 -37.28 -2.27
CA GLY A 116 -0.25 -37.32 -1.71
C GLY A 116 -0.02 -38.46 -0.73
N CYS A 117 -1.04 -38.90 0.00
CA CYS A 117 -0.96 -40.06 0.89
C CYS A 117 -1.11 -41.41 0.17
N ALA A 118 -1.72 -41.43 -1.03
CA ALA A 118 -1.94 -42.63 -1.82
C ALA A 118 -0.78 -42.94 -2.81
N ALA A 119 0.16 -42.00 -2.97
CA ALA A 119 1.39 -42.15 -3.76
C ALA A 119 2.56 -42.67 -2.90
#